data_AF-A0A6F9A527-F1
#
_entry.id   AF-A0A6F9A527-F1
#
_cell.length_a   1.000
_cell.length_b   1.000
_cell.length_c   1.000
_cell.angle_alpha   90.00
_cell.angle_beta   90.00
_cell.angle_gamma   90.00
#
_symmetry.space_group_name_H-M   'P 1'
#
loop_
_entity.id
_entity.type
_entity.pdbx_description
1 polymer ?
#
loop_
_entity_poly.entity_id
_entity_poly.type
_entity_poly.pdbx_seq_one_letter_code
_entity_poly.pdbx_strand_id
1 'polypeptide(L)'
;MDLSSKGQGVTTVNAAFTPPKGHGVRQRGLRGELLGNDLLQKISEQTHAEFNPEPHKTEFCSSTKEDYKVEGFQPSLPSSLKEHDYKSDQAITFWSENHHQIQGVTAVRTTDTPFKKNATFSTPISEPMDDKPILYTPEN
;
A
#
# COMPACT_ATOMS: atom_id res chain seq x y z
N MET A 1 -23.96 23.62 -82.74
CA MET A 1 -22.96 22.64 -83.16
C MET A 1 -22.15 22.31 -81.92
N ASP A 2 -22.37 21.13 -81.34
CA ASP A 2 -21.73 20.70 -80.09
C ASP A 2 -20.36 20.09 -80.41
N LEU A 3 -19.29 20.66 -79.84
CA LEU A 3 -17.89 20.34 -80.11
C LEU A 3 -17.24 19.56 -78.95
N SER A 4 -18.03 18.86 -78.14
CA SER A 4 -17.54 18.14 -76.95
C SER A 4 -17.14 16.69 -77.25
N SER A 5 -16.26 16.45 -78.23
CA SER A 5 -15.57 15.15 -78.35
C SER A 5 -14.26 15.19 -77.55
N LYS A 6 -14.32 14.85 -76.26
CA LYS A 6 -13.11 14.58 -75.45
C LYS A 6 -12.53 13.23 -75.87
N GLY A 7 -11.55 13.23 -76.77
CA GLY A 7 -10.74 12.05 -77.03
C GLY A 7 -10.06 11.57 -75.75
N GLN A 8 -10.01 10.24 -75.53
CA GLN A 8 -9.35 9.64 -74.37
C GLN A 8 -7.93 10.21 -74.20
N GLY A 9 -7.70 10.96 -73.12
CA GLY A 9 -6.45 11.65 -72.81
C GLY A 9 -5.33 10.71 -72.35
N VAL A 10 -5.06 9.65 -73.12
CA VAL A 10 -3.96 8.72 -72.85
C VAL A 10 -2.72 9.24 -73.57
N THR A 11 -1.66 9.51 -72.82
CA THR A 11 -0.37 9.91 -73.39
C THR A 11 0.24 8.74 -74.18
N THR A 12 1.01 9.05 -75.22
CA THR A 12 1.67 8.02 -76.06
C THR A 12 2.52 7.04 -75.23
N VAL A 13 3.12 7.52 -74.14
CA VAL A 13 3.87 6.71 -73.18
C VAL A 13 2.97 5.69 -72.47
N ASN A 14 1.82 6.14 -71.95
CA ASN A 14 0.87 5.26 -71.26
C ASN A 14 0.18 4.28 -72.23
N ALA A 15 0.02 4.66 -73.50
CA ALA A 15 -0.51 3.76 -74.53
C ALA A 15 0.50 2.69 -74.98
N ALA A 16 1.80 3.01 -74.97
CA ALA A 16 2.86 2.10 -75.41
C ALA A 16 3.45 1.24 -74.27
N PHE A 17 3.34 1.69 -73.01
CA PHE A 17 3.92 0.98 -71.89
C PHE A 17 3.01 -0.15 -71.40
N THR A 18 3.50 -1.38 -71.53
CA THR A 18 2.92 -2.55 -70.86
C THR A 18 3.90 -2.99 -69.77
N PRO A 19 3.50 -3.02 -68.48
CA PRO A 19 4.38 -3.48 -67.41
C PRO A 19 4.80 -4.92 -67.70
N PRO A 20 6.10 -5.26 -67.54
CA PRO A 20 6.59 -6.59 -67.83
C PRO A 20 5.87 -7.61 -66.94
N LYS A 21 5.23 -8.59 -67.56
CA LYS A 21 4.64 -9.73 -66.85
C LYS A 21 5.73 -10.76 -66.59
N GLY A 22 5.70 -11.38 -65.41
CA GLY A 22 6.58 -12.50 -65.11
C GLY A 22 6.38 -13.64 -66.12
N HIS A 23 7.34 -14.56 -66.19
CA HIS A 23 7.47 -15.58 -67.24
C HIS A 23 6.27 -16.55 -67.39
N GLY A 24 5.18 -16.43 -66.63
CA GLY A 24 3.94 -17.21 -66.76
C GLY A 24 4.08 -18.72 -66.47
N VAL A 25 5.32 -19.21 -66.38
CA VAL A 25 5.71 -20.58 -66.16
C VAL A 25 6.63 -20.67 -64.97
N ARG A 26 6.53 -21.79 -64.26
CA ARG A 26 7.27 -22.04 -63.04
C ARG A 26 8.76 -22.26 -63.33
N GLN A 27 9.62 -21.53 -62.62
CA GLN A 27 11.08 -21.54 -62.84
C GLN A 27 11.83 -22.56 -61.97
N ARG A 28 11.20 -23.09 -60.91
CA ARG A 28 11.80 -24.05 -59.96
C ARG A 28 10.95 -25.32 -59.86
N GLY A 29 11.57 -26.46 -59.58
CA GLY A 29 10.87 -27.74 -59.37
C GLY A 29 10.11 -27.79 -58.04
N LEU A 30 9.08 -28.66 -57.94
CA LEU A 30 8.16 -28.71 -56.76
C LEU A 30 8.89 -29.00 -55.47
N ARG A 31 9.69 -30.06 -55.50
CA ARG A 31 10.49 -30.50 -54.37
C ARG A 31 11.46 -29.43 -53.87
N GLY A 32 12.17 -28.76 -54.78
CA GLY A 32 13.18 -27.77 -54.40
C GLY A 32 12.57 -26.52 -53.75
N GLU A 33 11.42 -26.08 -54.23
CA GLU A 33 10.69 -24.95 -53.63
C GLU A 33 10.15 -25.31 -52.24
N LEU A 34 9.55 -26.48 -52.08
CA LEU A 34 9.05 -26.95 -50.79
C LEU A 34 10.17 -27.08 -49.75
N LEU A 35 11.30 -27.67 -50.14
CA LEU A 35 12.47 -27.79 -49.26
C LEU A 35 13.07 -26.43 -48.90
N GLY A 36 13.12 -25.50 -49.87
CA GLY A 36 13.61 -24.13 -49.63
C GLY A 36 12.72 -23.36 -48.66
N ASN A 37 11.40 -23.49 -48.79
CA ASN A 37 10.43 -22.86 -47.89
C ASN A 37 10.49 -23.45 -46.48
N ASP A 38 10.59 -24.78 -46.36
CA ASP A 38 10.74 -25.46 -45.06
C ASP A 38 12.03 -25.02 -44.34
N LEU A 39 13.14 -24.93 -45.08
CA LEU A 39 14.40 -24.43 -44.52
C LEU A 39 14.28 -22.98 -44.06
N LEU A 40 13.67 -22.11 -44.88
CA LEU A 40 13.46 -20.70 -44.54
C LEU A 40 12.62 -20.57 -43.27
N GLN A 41 11.54 -21.36 -43.17
CA GLN A 41 10.67 -21.38 -41.99
C GLN A 41 11.45 -21.78 -40.74
N LYS A 42 12.20 -22.88 -40.78
CA LYS A 42 13.02 -23.35 -39.66
C LYS A 42 14.03 -22.30 -39.20
N ILE A 43 14.74 -21.67 -40.14
CA ILE A 43 15.69 -20.60 -39.82
C ILE A 43 14.96 -19.42 -39.18
N SER A 44 13.79 -19.04 -39.71
CA SER A 44 13.02 -17.93 -39.17
C SER A 44 12.53 -18.19 -37.74
N GLU A 45 12.05 -19.41 -37.47
CA GLU A 45 11.59 -19.83 -36.14
C GLU A 45 12.75 -19.84 -35.14
N GLN A 46 13.89 -20.43 -35.52
CA GLN A 46 15.09 -20.45 -34.69
C GLN A 46 15.59 -19.04 -34.37
N THR A 47 15.70 -18.20 -35.41
CA THR A 47 16.13 -16.80 -35.25
C THR A 47 15.15 -16.05 -34.36
N HIS A 48 13.84 -16.25 -34.53
CA HIS A 48 12.83 -15.62 -33.70
C HIS A 48 12.95 -16.04 -32.23
N ALA A 49 13.15 -17.32 -31.95
CA ALA A 49 13.32 -17.85 -30.60
C ALA A 49 14.60 -17.34 -29.93
N GLU A 50 15.68 -17.15 -30.70
CA GLU A 50 16.94 -16.59 -30.20
C GLU A 50 16.82 -15.11 -29.84
N PHE A 51 16.17 -14.31 -30.70
CA PHE A 51 16.00 -12.87 -30.47
C PHE A 51 14.84 -12.52 -29.53
N ASN A 52 13.86 -13.41 -29.37
CA ASN A 52 12.69 -13.22 -28.50
C ASN A 52 12.61 -14.38 -27.50
N PRO A 53 13.58 -14.49 -26.56
CA PRO A 53 13.47 -15.46 -25.49
C PRO A 53 12.19 -15.19 -24.68
N GLU A 54 11.60 -16.25 -24.11
CA GLU A 54 10.47 -16.08 -23.20
C GLU A 54 10.88 -15.14 -22.06
N PRO A 55 10.06 -14.12 -21.76
CA PRO A 55 10.37 -13.23 -20.65
C PRO A 55 10.42 -14.03 -19.35
N HIS A 56 11.45 -13.78 -18.55
CA HIS A 56 11.51 -14.34 -17.20
C HIS A 56 10.24 -14.00 -16.44
N LYS A 57 9.80 -14.91 -15.55
CA LYS A 57 8.66 -14.65 -14.68
C LYS A 57 8.95 -13.41 -13.85
N THR A 58 8.16 -12.36 -14.05
CA THR A 58 8.32 -11.12 -13.29
C THR A 58 8.00 -11.38 -11.83
N GLU A 59 8.97 -11.11 -10.96
CA GLU A 59 8.77 -11.08 -9.52
C GLU A 59 8.04 -9.79 -9.15
N PHE A 60 6.80 -9.90 -8.68
CA PHE A 60 5.98 -8.76 -8.25
C PHE A 60 6.09 -8.49 -6.74
N CYS A 61 6.92 -9.25 -6.04
CA CYS A 61 7.09 -9.13 -4.60
C CYS A 61 8.40 -8.41 -4.28
N SER A 62 8.40 -7.57 -3.25
CA SER A 62 9.64 -7.01 -2.70
C SER A 62 10.39 -8.09 -1.93
N SER A 63 11.72 -7.97 -1.85
CA SER A 63 12.55 -8.83 -1.00
C SER A 63 12.03 -8.90 0.43
N THR A 64 11.57 -7.77 0.98
CA THR A 64 10.99 -7.74 2.32
C THR A 64 9.77 -8.65 2.47
N LYS A 65 8.90 -8.71 1.46
CA LYS A 65 7.69 -9.54 1.52
C LYS A 65 8.00 -11.03 1.43
N GLU A 66 9.06 -11.39 0.71
CA GLU A 66 9.49 -12.79 0.56
C GLU A 66 10.30 -13.27 1.76
N ASP A 67 11.25 -12.46 2.22
CA ASP A 67 12.21 -12.82 3.27
C ASP A 67 11.61 -12.71 4.68
N TYR A 68 10.71 -11.76 4.91
CA TYR A 68 10.15 -11.47 6.25
C TYR A 68 8.73 -12.00 6.42
N LYS A 69 8.49 -13.22 5.94
CA LYS A 69 7.28 -13.97 6.26
C LYS A 69 7.57 -14.97 7.38
N VAL A 70 6.95 -14.76 8.54
CA VAL A 70 6.94 -15.76 9.60
C VAL A 70 5.71 -16.65 9.38
N GLU A 71 5.93 -17.80 8.75
CA GLU A 71 4.87 -18.79 8.55
C GLU A 71 4.33 -19.25 9.90
N GLY A 72 3.00 -19.17 10.10
CA GLY A 72 2.36 -19.57 11.35
C GLY A 72 2.33 -18.53 12.47
N PHE A 73 2.82 -17.30 12.24
CA PHE A 73 2.56 -16.21 13.19
C PHE A 73 1.10 -15.80 13.14
N GLN A 74 0.35 -16.19 14.17
CA GLN A 74 -1.01 -15.71 14.38
C GLN A 74 -0.97 -14.69 15.52
N PRO A 75 -1.13 -13.38 15.24
CA PRO A 75 -1.20 -12.38 16.30
C PRO A 75 -2.45 -12.68 17.13
N SER A 76 -2.23 -13.15 18.37
CA SER A 76 -3.29 -13.29 19.36
C SER A 76 -3.10 -12.18 20.39
N LEU A 77 -4.16 -11.40 20.60
CA LEU A 77 -4.20 -10.48 21.71
C LEU A 77 -4.37 -11.31 22.99
N PRO A 78 -3.54 -11.09 24.03
CA PRO A 78 -3.82 -11.68 25.32
C PRO A 78 -5.20 -11.22 25.78
N SER A 79 -5.99 -12.15 26.32
CA SER A 79 -7.27 -11.77 26.94
C SER A 79 -6.97 -10.79 28.08
N SER A 80 -7.49 -9.57 27.97
CA SER A 80 -7.38 -8.58 29.04
C SER A 80 -8.13 -9.11 30.26
N LEU A 81 -7.40 -9.39 31.35
CA LEU A 81 -7.99 -9.86 32.60
C LEU A 81 -8.86 -8.80 33.29
N LYS A 82 -8.67 -7.53 32.94
CA LYS A 82 -9.36 -6.39 33.54
C LYS A 82 -9.81 -5.42 32.44
N GLU A 83 -11.06 -4.98 32.54
CA GLU A 83 -11.60 -3.89 31.72
C GLU A 83 -10.97 -2.59 32.22
N HIS A 84 -10.06 -2.02 31.43
CA HIS A 84 -9.41 -0.76 31.71
C HIS A 84 -10.06 0.34 30.88
N ASP A 85 -10.63 1.35 31.55
CA ASP A 85 -11.16 2.53 30.89
C ASP A 85 -10.16 3.68 31.03
N TYR A 86 -9.56 4.08 29.90
CA TYR A 86 -8.55 5.14 29.87
C TYR A 86 -9.04 6.50 30.38
N LYS A 87 -10.36 6.73 30.43
CA LYS A 87 -10.94 8.00 30.89
C LYS A 87 -11.13 8.05 32.41
N SER A 88 -11.36 6.90 33.04
CA SER A 88 -11.70 6.81 34.46
C SER A 88 -10.59 6.19 35.30
N ASP A 89 -9.81 5.25 34.74
CA ASP A 89 -8.69 4.64 35.45
C ASP A 89 -7.56 5.65 35.65
N GLN A 90 -7.03 5.69 36.87
CA GLN A 90 -5.83 6.46 37.17
C GLN A 90 -4.60 5.82 36.53
N ALA A 91 -3.70 6.67 36.04
CA ALA A 91 -2.41 6.21 35.56
C ALA A 91 -1.63 5.55 36.70
N ILE A 92 -1.16 4.33 36.44
CA ILE A 92 -0.19 3.67 37.31
C ILE A 92 1.15 4.36 37.07
N THR A 93 1.60 5.09 38.08
CA THR A 93 2.85 5.85 38.08
C THR A 93 3.61 5.53 39.35
N PHE A 94 4.91 5.80 39.35
CA PHE A 94 5.73 5.68 40.56
C PHE A 94 5.08 6.35 41.79
N TRP A 95 4.45 7.51 41.59
CA TRP A 95 3.82 8.28 42.66
C TRP A 95 2.53 7.64 43.19
N SER A 96 1.67 7.10 42.31
CA SER A 96 0.44 6.44 42.76
C SER A 96 0.72 5.13 43.52
N GLU A 97 1.79 4.41 43.17
CA GLU A 97 2.22 3.21 43.90
C GLU A 97 2.85 3.55 45.27
N ASN A 98 3.62 4.64 45.36
CA ASN A 98 4.41 4.95 46.56
C ASN A 98 3.78 6.00 47.48
N HIS A 99 2.54 6.45 47.22
CA HIS A 99 1.91 7.58 47.91
C HIS A 99 1.89 7.50 49.45
N HIS A 100 1.95 6.30 50.04
CA HIS A 100 2.03 6.09 51.48
C HIS A 100 3.44 6.32 52.08
N GLN A 101 4.50 6.20 51.29
CA GLN A 101 5.90 6.23 51.76
C GLN A 101 6.61 7.57 51.51
N ILE A 102 5.98 8.48 50.76
CA ILE A 102 6.56 9.75 50.36
C ILE A 102 6.31 10.85 51.38
N GLN A 103 7.32 11.71 51.56
CA GLN A 103 7.30 12.84 52.47
C GLN A 103 7.25 14.17 51.69
N GLY A 104 6.84 15.25 52.36
CA GLY A 104 6.77 16.59 51.74
C GLY A 104 5.54 16.83 50.85
N VAL A 105 4.54 15.96 50.90
CA VAL A 105 3.26 16.10 50.21
C VAL A 105 2.13 16.38 51.21
N THR A 106 1.07 17.04 50.76
CA THR A 106 -0.09 17.28 51.60
C THR A 106 -0.86 15.98 51.82
N ALA A 107 -1.17 15.64 53.08
CA ALA A 107 -1.90 14.43 53.40
C ALA A 107 -3.35 14.51 52.88
N VAL A 108 -3.68 13.66 51.90
CA VAL A 108 -5.04 13.54 51.36
C VAL A 108 -5.72 12.31 51.96
N ARG A 109 -6.95 12.47 52.46
CA ARG A 109 -7.72 11.40 53.10
C ARG A 109 -8.30 10.38 52.11
N THR A 110 -8.41 10.74 50.84
CA THR A 110 -9.01 9.91 49.79
C THR A 110 -7.96 9.09 49.04
N THR A 111 -8.17 7.78 48.94
CA THR A 111 -7.32 6.84 48.20
C THR A 111 -7.34 7.06 46.69
N ASP A 112 -8.45 7.59 46.18
CA ASP A 112 -8.66 7.82 44.75
C ASP A 112 -7.88 9.03 44.20
N THR A 113 -7.47 9.99 45.04
CA THR A 113 -6.72 11.18 44.57
C THR A 113 -5.60 11.56 45.52
N PRO A 114 -4.50 10.78 45.58
CA PRO A 114 -3.47 10.94 46.62
C PRO A 114 -2.71 12.28 46.55
N PHE A 115 -2.66 12.95 45.39
CA PHE A 115 -1.93 14.21 45.18
C PHE A 115 -2.82 15.44 44.95
N LYS A 116 -4.01 15.46 45.56
CA LYS A 116 -4.89 16.62 45.48
C LYS A 116 -4.28 17.82 46.20
N LYS A 117 -4.26 18.98 45.53
CA LYS A 117 -3.85 20.25 46.14
C LYS A 117 -4.76 20.55 47.35
N ASN A 118 -4.13 20.83 48.48
CA ASN A 118 -4.80 21.29 49.68
C ASN A 118 -4.04 22.52 50.20
N ALA A 119 -4.79 23.61 50.36
CA ALA A 119 -4.29 24.91 50.77
C ALA A 119 -4.95 25.40 52.07
N THR A 120 -5.66 24.53 52.82
CA THR A 120 -6.41 24.88 54.03
C THR A 120 -5.56 25.61 55.07
N PHE A 121 -4.26 25.31 55.14
CA PHE A 121 -3.34 26.00 56.05
C PHE A 121 -2.93 27.40 55.56
N SER A 122 -2.80 27.59 54.24
CA SER A 122 -2.29 28.82 53.62
C SER A 122 -3.38 29.79 53.18
N THR A 123 -4.65 29.39 53.22
CA THR A 123 -5.79 30.22 52.84
C THR A 123 -6.00 31.34 53.86
N PRO A 124 -6.10 32.62 53.44
CA PRO A 124 -6.28 33.75 54.35
C PRO A 124 -7.57 33.63 55.17
N ILE A 125 -7.52 34.10 56.43
CA ILE A 125 -8.66 34.05 57.37
C ILE A 125 -9.90 34.80 56.83
N SER A 126 -9.69 35.79 55.96
CA SER A 126 -10.77 36.56 55.32
C SER A 126 -11.58 35.77 54.30
N GLU A 127 -11.09 34.62 53.85
CA GLU A 127 -11.75 33.76 52.89
C GLU A 127 -12.52 32.65 53.65
N PRO A 128 -13.86 32.65 53.61
CA PRO A 128 -14.64 31.63 54.31
C PRO A 128 -14.49 30.28 53.60
N MET A 129 -13.98 29.29 54.32
CA MET A 129 -14.16 27.89 53.96
C MET A 129 -15.60 27.51 54.32
N ASP A 130 -16.30 26.79 53.45
CA ASP A 130 -17.61 26.18 53.70
C ASP A 130 -17.48 25.05 54.76
N ASP A 131 -17.05 25.41 55.97
CA ASP A 131 -16.94 24.51 57.10
C ASP A 131 -18.24 24.59 57.89
N LYS A 132 -19.14 23.62 57.66
CA LYS A 132 -20.17 23.31 58.65
C LYS A 132 -19.43 23.04 59.98
N PRO A 133 -19.77 23.74 61.08
CA PRO A 133 -19.07 23.54 62.34
C PRO A 133 -19.27 22.09 62.79
N ILE A 134 -18.14 21.39 62.99
CA ILE A 134 -18.13 20.06 63.60
C ILE A 134 -18.61 20.26 65.04
N LEU A 135 -19.86 19.86 65.31
CA LEU A 135 -20.38 19.67 66.67
C LEU A 135 -19.54 18.59 67.35
N TYR A 136 -18.65 19.00 68.25
CA TYR A 136 -18.03 18.07 69.19
C TYR A 136 -19.10 17.63 70.19
N THR A 137 -19.57 16.39 70.09
CA THR A 137 -20.17 15.69 71.23
C THR A 137 -19.02 15.04 72.01
N PRO A 138 -18.78 15.42 73.29
CA PRO A 138 -17.91 14.65 74.15
C PRO A 138 -18.67 13.40 74.59
N GLU A 139 -18.22 12.24 74.15
CA GLU A 139 -18.76 10.95 74.56
C GLU A 139 -17.73 10.26 75.46
N ASN A 140 -18.24 9.79 76.59
CA ASN A 140 -17.56 9.30 77.79
C ASN A 140 -16.92 7.93 77.58
#